data_AF-K2H5N8-F1
#
_entry.id   AF-K2H5N8-F1
#
_cell.length_a   1.000
_cell.length_b   1.000
_cell.length_c   1.000
_cell.angle_alpha   90.00
_cell.angle_beta   90.00
_cell.angle_gamma   90.00
#
_symmetry.space_group_name_H-M   'P 1'
#
loop_
_entity.id
_entity.type
_entity.pdbx_description
1 polymer ?
#
loop_
_entity_poly.entity_id
_entity_poly.type
_entity_poly.pdbx_seq_one_letter_code
_entity_poly.pdbx_strand_id
1 'polypeptide(L)'
;MNYSESSPLPQNEESTNSSSSLLKEEKKEEIQEHEAVTINPTKELNSSPLPESDKPIELQTKEETEKENTHATSLDIEPFVNVEVLADETIEFPMEETIPIIFKTLLFAIPQFICVIVVGATIVGIYDGVDSSEVDFFDKISKTQKRISLIYAFVISIIFSGFIPLLIKILFLQIPLKKLVIQILGTIIYFGYAGLVEFIWIELNNKMMGNINDKVIRTTMLLATDLTCYSLAYLIPANLMFYIFRSLNFNIIKMTRFMGWKRFVFREYPVALAVYLFIWIPGMIFVYALPGKIQFTFVILLQFINNTIQSVIDSIRSCCQKSKIKQQDTKID
;
A
#
# COMPACT_ATOMS: atom_id res chain seq x y z
N MET A 1 -53.40 65.27 4.73
CA MET A 1 -54.60 64.39 4.71
C MET A 1 -54.07 62.97 4.93
N ASN A 2 -53.78 62.54 6.16
CA ASN A 2 -54.66 62.03 7.24
C ASN A 2 -55.42 60.73 6.94
N TYR A 3 -55.38 59.86 7.96
CA TYR A 3 -55.94 58.52 8.18
C TYR A 3 -55.05 57.37 7.68
N SER A 4 -54.32 56.62 8.51
CA SER A 4 -54.67 55.83 9.73
C SER A 4 -55.74 54.79 9.48
N GLU A 5 -55.33 53.52 9.40
CA GLU A 5 -56.15 52.39 9.81
C GLU A 5 -55.25 51.27 10.33
N SER A 6 -55.72 50.65 11.40
CA SER A 6 -54.99 49.85 12.38
C SER A 6 -55.70 48.53 12.61
N SER A 7 -54.91 47.48 12.92
CA SER A 7 -55.25 46.30 13.74
C SER A 7 -56.08 45.18 13.05
N PRO A 8 -56.17 43.95 13.62
CA PRO A 8 -55.52 43.37 14.83
C PRO A 8 -54.88 41.96 14.65
N LEU A 9 -54.07 41.59 15.65
CA LEU A 9 -53.68 40.23 16.04
C LEU A 9 -54.88 39.40 16.54
N PRO A 10 -54.82 38.05 16.47
CA PRO A 10 -55.49 37.19 17.43
C PRO A 10 -54.48 36.56 18.41
N GLN A 11 -54.68 36.87 19.69
CA GLN A 11 -54.32 36.01 20.83
C GLN A 11 -55.52 35.09 21.14
N ASN A 12 -55.23 33.84 21.52
CA ASN A 12 -55.93 33.01 22.51
C ASN A 12 -55.11 31.70 22.58
N GLU A 13 -54.37 31.39 23.64
CA GLU A 13 -54.79 31.07 25.02
C GLU A 13 -55.73 29.86 25.13
N GLU A 14 -55.19 28.82 25.76
CA GLU A 14 -55.76 27.83 26.70
C GLU A 14 -55.30 26.41 26.32
N SER A 15 -54.26 25.86 26.97
CA SER A 15 -54.23 25.38 28.35
C SER A 15 -55.29 24.30 28.62
N THR A 16 -54.85 23.06 28.81
CA THR A 16 -55.28 22.23 29.95
C THR A 16 -54.28 21.09 30.17
N ASN A 17 -53.95 20.96 31.44
CA ASN A 17 -53.11 19.95 32.07
C ASN A 17 -53.71 18.54 32.01
N SER A 18 -52.85 17.53 32.02
CA SER A 18 -52.91 16.39 32.97
C SER A 18 -51.62 15.57 32.80
N SER A 19 -50.64 15.70 33.68
CA SER A 19 -50.50 15.02 34.98
C SER A 19 -50.23 13.51 34.91
N SER A 20 -49.20 13.16 35.69
CA SER A 20 -48.99 11.92 36.42
C SER A 20 -48.30 10.75 35.71
N SER A 21 -47.01 10.67 36.02
CA SER A 21 -46.37 9.55 36.74
C SER A 21 -46.35 8.17 36.07
N LEU A 22 -45.15 7.74 35.71
CA LEU A 22 -44.64 6.44 36.14
C LEU A 22 -43.10 6.48 36.17
N LEU A 23 -42.60 6.77 37.37
CA LEU A 23 -41.36 6.22 37.90
C LEU A 23 -41.36 4.70 37.68
N LYS A 24 -40.29 4.16 37.08
CA LYS A 24 -39.70 2.88 37.51
C LYS A 24 -38.30 2.67 36.96
N GLU A 25 -37.39 2.63 37.92
CA GLU A 25 -36.19 1.79 38.00
C GLU A 25 -34.98 2.18 37.14
N GLU A 26 -34.18 3.06 37.76
CA GLU A 26 -32.73 2.86 37.91
C GLU A 26 -32.39 1.38 38.02
N LYS A 27 -31.68 0.84 37.01
CA LYS A 27 -30.93 -0.39 37.17
C LYS A 27 -29.46 -0.03 37.28
N LYS A 28 -29.00 -0.14 38.52
CA LYS A 28 -27.63 -0.07 39.03
C LYS A 28 -26.58 -0.54 38.03
N GLU A 29 -25.57 0.31 37.92
CA GLU A 29 -24.19 -0.03 37.64
C GLU A 29 -23.78 -1.25 38.47
N GLU A 30 -23.45 -2.35 37.79
CA GLU A 30 -22.64 -3.41 38.36
C GLU A 30 -21.23 -3.23 37.80
N ILE A 31 -20.44 -2.50 38.58
CA ILE A 31 -18.99 -2.43 38.47
C ILE A 31 -18.50 -3.87 38.68
N GLN A 32 -18.13 -4.56 37.61
CA GLN A 32 -17.27 -5.73 37.74
C GLN A 32 -15.88 -5.26 38.14
N GLU A 33 -15.55 -5.49 39.40
CA GLU A 33 -14.19 -5.58 39.91
C GLU A 33 -13.38 -6.47 38.98
N HIS A 34 -12.55 -5.85 38.13
CA HIS A 34 -11.38 -6.54 37.63
C HIS A 34 -10.40 -6.65 38.79
N GLU A 35 -10.29 -7.87 39.32
CA GLU A 35 -9.19 -8.31 40.17
C GLU A 35 -7.88 -7.72 39.67
N ALA A 36 -7.21 -6.98 40.55
CA ALA A 36 -5.82 -6.64 40.40
C ALA A 36 -5.02 -7.95 40.30
N VAL A 37 -4.65 -8.32 39.07
CA VAL A 37 -3.62 -9.33 38.82
C VAL A 37 -2.33 -8.80 39.43
N THR A 38 -2.07 -9.25 40.65
CA THR A 38 -0.78 -9.13 41.30
C THR A 38 0.20 -9.96 40.48
N ILE A 39 1.02 -9.29 39.68
CA ILE A 39 2.17 -9.90 39.03
C ILE A 39 3.17 -10.20 40.14
N ASN A 40 3.16 -11.44 40.63
CA ASN A 40 4.27 -11.96 41.41
C ASN A 40 5.53 -11.97 40.53
N PRO A 41 6.67 -11.42 41.00
CA PRO A 41 7.92 -11.49 40.26
C PRO A 41 8.30 -12.96 40.09
N THR A 42 8.27 -13.43 38.85
CA THR A 42 8.72 -14.77 38.52
C THR A 42 10.23 -14.80 38.67
N LYS A 43 10.66 -15.47 39.73
CA LYS A 43 11.90 -16.22 39.93
C LYS A 43 13.07 -15.86 39.00
N GLU A 44 14.12 -15.37 39.66
CA GLU A 44 15.52 -15.46 39.28
C GLU A 44 15.79 -16.62 38.32
N LEU A 45 16.21 -16.25 37.11
CA LEU A 45 16.83 -17.17 36.18
C LEU A 45 18.16 -17.60 36.83
N ASN A 46 18.19 -18.83 37.34
CA ASN A 46 19.39 -19.48 37.81
C ASN A 46 20.50 -19.32 36.76
N SER A 47 21.52 -18.55 37.12
CA SER A 47 22.83 -18.57 36.52
C SER A 47 23.41 -19.97 36.67
N SER A 48 23.34 -20.77 35.61
CA SER A 48 24.19 -21.96 35.52
C SER A 48 25.63 -21.53 35.17
N PRO A 49 26.63 -22.18 35.77
CA PRO A 49 28.02 -21.73 35.73
C PRO A 49 28.63 -21.94 34.34
N LEU A 50 29.49 -21.01 33.93
CA LEU A 50 30.49 -21.28 32.90
C LEU A 50 31.30 -22.54 33.28
N PRO A 51 31.55 -23.47 32.35
CA PRO A 51 32.65 -24.39 32.53
C PRO A 51 33.96 -23.60 32.36
N GLU A 52 34.66 -23.36 33.47
CA GLU A 52 36.11 -23.17 33.48
C GLU A 52 36.75 -24.37 32.78
N SER A 53 37.23 -24.16 31.57
CA SER A 53 38.12 -25.08 30.88
C SER A 53 39.50 -24.46 30.81
N ASP A 54 40.16 -24.40 31.97
CA ASP A 54 41.62 -24.31 32.04
C ASP A 54 42.20 -25.65 31.57
N LYS A 55 42.51 -25.73 30.28
CA LYS A 55 43.53 -26.65 29.79
C LYS A 55 44.48 -25.90 28.87
N PRO A 56 45.79 -25.89 29.16
CA PRO A 56 46.77 -25.35 28.23
C PRO A 56 46.75 -26.20 26.96
N ILE A 57 46.50 -25.56 25.83
CA ILE A 57 46.67 -26.17 24.52
C ILE A 57 48.18 -26.31 24.31
N GLU A 58 48.70 -27.53 24.50
CA GLU A 58 50.02 -27.91 24.03
C GLU A 58 50.05 -27.77 22.51
N LEU A 59 50.76 -26.75 22.04
CA LEU A 59 51.23 -26.64 20.66
C LEU A 59 52.23 -27.77 20.41
N GLN A 60 51.74 -28.88 19.86
CA GLN A 60 52.62 -29.86 19.21
C GLN A 60 53.11 -29.26 17.90
N THR A 61 54.33 -28.72 17.95
CA THR A 61 55.16 -28.44 16.78
C THR A 61 55.41 -29.75 16.05
N LYS A 62 54.63 -30.00 15.00
CA LYS A 62 54.89 -31.09 14.07
C LYS A 62 55.82 -30.55 12.99
N GLU A 63 57.12 -30.71 13.23
CA GLU A 63 58.12 -30.73 12.16
C GLU A 63 57.79 -31.92 11.26
N GLU A 64 57.40 -31.68 10.01
CA GLU A 64 57.53 -32.67 8.96
C GLU A 64 57.55 -32.00 7.57
N THR A 65 58.77 -31.98 7.04
CA THR A 65 59.13 -32.26 5.65
C THR A 65 58.83 -31.17 4.61
N GLU A 66 59.90 -30.43 4.29
CA GLU A 66 60.14 -29.85 2.96
C GLU A 66 59.82 -30.89 1.87
N LYS A 67 58.74 -30.63 1.12
CA LYS A 67 58.56 -31.18 -0.22
C LYS A 67 58.52 -30.03 -1.21
N GLU A 68 59.69 -29.83 -1.80
CA GLU A 68 59.90 -29.66 -3.23
C GLU A 68 58.89 -28.75 -3.97
N ASN A 69 59.34 -27.51 -4.13
CA ASN A 69 58.85 -26.51 -5.07
C ASN A 69 58.39 -27.11 -6.41
N THR A 70 57.08 -27.15 -6.60
CA THR A 70 56.50 -27.05 -7.94
C THR A 70 55.99 -25.64 -8.10
N HIS A 71 56.69 -24.88 -8.95
CA HIS A 71 56.26 -23.59 -9.49
C HIS A 71 54.92 -23.76 -10.20
N ALA A 72 53.81 -23.68 -9.46
CA ALA A 72 52.50 -23.46 -10.02
C ALA A 72 52.46 -22.00 -10.48
N THR A 73 52.56 -21.83 -11.80
CA THR A 73 52.51 -20.55 -12.49
C THR A 73 51.18 -19.87 -12.14
N SER A 74 51.24 -18.69 -11.55
CA SER A 74 50.09 -17.92 -11.03
C SER A 74 49.21 -17.30 -12.13
N LEU A 75 49.04 -17.97 -13.26
CA LEU A 75 48.41 -17.42 -14.47
C LEU A 75 47.03 -18.00 -14.82
N ASP A 76 46.52 -19.00 -14.09
CA ASP A 76 45.24 -19.67 -14.42
C ASP A 76 44.25 -19.76 -13.24
N ILE A 77 44.18 -18.73 -12.40
CA ILE A 77 43.02 -18.58 -11.51
C ILE A 77 41.94 -17.86 -12.31
N GLU A 78 41.08 -18.62 -12.99
CA GLU A 78 39.83 -18.08 -13.51
C GLU A 78 39.07 -17.44 -12.33
N PRO A 79 38.70 -16.15 -12.42
CA PRO A 79 37.99 -15.50 -11.35
C PRO A 79 36.62 -16.19 -11.18
N PHE A 80 36.50 -17.00 -10.13
CA PHE A 80 35.27 -17.73 -9.74
C PHE A 80 34.06 -16.83 -9.47
N VAL A 81 34.24 -15.51 -9.53
CA VAL A 81 33.18 -14.54 -9.44
C VAL A 81 33.32 -13.62 -10.65
N ASN A 82 32.45 -13.83 -11.64
CA ASN A 82 32.18 -12.85 -12.69
C ASN A 82 31.56 -11.64 -11.99
N VAL A 83 32.41 -10.76 -11.44
CA VAL A 83 31.99 -9.49 -10.85
C VAL A 83 31.60 -8.62 -12.04
N GLU A 84 30.34 -8.72 -12.42
CA GLU A 84 29.71 -7.79 -13.34
C GLU A 84 29.86 -6.40 -12.71
N VAL A 85 30.87 -5.65 -13.16
CA VAL A 85 31.14 -4.27 -12.74
C VAL A 85 29.98 -3.44 -13.26
N LEU A 86 28.94 -3.32 -12.45
CA LEU A 86 27.83 -2.40 -12.71
C LEU A 86 28.41 -1.00 -12.69
N ALA A 87 28.28 -0.30 -13.82
CA ALA A 87 28.81 1.03 -14.02
C ALA A 87 28.48 1.94 -12.82
N ASP A 88 29.59 2.42 -12.28
CA ASP A 88 29.89 3.29 -11.17
C ASP A 88 28.83 4.32 -10.72
N GLU A 89 28.82 4.58 -9.41
CA GLU A 89 27.97 5.54 -8.68
C GLU A 89 28.28 7.02 -9.03
N THR A 90 29.10 7.25 -10.06
CA THR A 90 29.53 8.55 -10.56
C THR A 90 28.62 9.13 -11.62
N ILE A 91 27.57 8.41 -12.05
CA ILE A 91 26.54 8.96 -12.92
C ILE A 91 25.72 9.99 -12.12
N GLU A 92 26.05 11.27 -12.30
CA GLU A 92 25.17 12.36 -11.93
C GLU A 92 23.84 12.16 -12.69
N PHE A 93 22.72 12.22 -11.96
CA PHE A 93 21.39 12.18 -12.57
C PHE A 93 20.91 13.63 -12.69
N PRO A 94 21.24 14.35 -13.79
CA PRO A 94 20.73 15.70 -13.97
C PRO A 94 19.20 15.64 -14.01
N MET A 95 18.55 16.49 -13.23
CA MET A 95 17.08 16.58 -13.20
C MET A 95 16.46 16.79 -14.59
N GLU A 96 17.22 17.40 -15.51
CA GLU A 96 16.87 17.61 -16.92
C GLU A 96 16.55 16.31 -17.66
N GLU A 97 17.21 15.19 -17.34
CA GLU A 97 16.93 13.88 -17.94
C GLU A 97 15.70 13.20 -17.31
N THR A 98 15.38 13.50 -16.06
CA THR A 98 14.23 12.92 -15.36
C THR A 98 12.91 13.51 -15.87
N ILE A 99 12.88 14.78 -16.26
CA ILE A 99 11.68 15.46 -16.78
C ILE A 99 11.02 14.73 -17.96
N PRO A 100 11.72 14.41 -19.08
CA PRO A 100 11.10 13.71 -20.20
C PRO A 100 10.62 12.30 -19.82
N ILE A 101 11.28 11.64 -18.86
CA ILE A 101 10.85 10.34 -18.32
C ILE A 101 9.51 10.50 -17.58
N ILE A 102 9.38 11.54 -16.74
CA ILE A 102 8.12 11.86 -16.05
C ILE A 102 7.01 12.08 -17.07
N PHE A 103 7.19 12.99 -18.03
CA PHE A 103 6.18 13.29 -19.04
C PHE A 103 5.75 12.06 -19.83
N LYS A 104 6.72 11.26 -20.28
CA LYS A 104 6.44 10.01 -21.00
C LYS A 104 5.64 9.04 -20.13
N THR A 105 6.00 8.92 -18.85
CA THR A 105 5.31 8.02 -17.93
C THR A 105 3.89 8.50 -17.63
N LEU A 106 3.69 9.81 -17.47
CA LEU A 106 2.37 10.42 -17.31
C LEU A 106 1.49 10.22 -18.55
N LEU A 107 2.05 10.35 -19.75
CA LEU A 107 1.32 10.08 -21.00
C LEU A 107 0.80 8.63 -21.04
N PHE A 108 1.61 7.67 -20.58
CA PHE A 108 1.20 6.27 -20.45
C PHE A 108 0.21 6.01 -19.30
N ALA A 109 0.07 6.94 -18.36
CA ALA A 109 -0.85 6.87 -17.23
C ALA A 109 -2.25 7.45 -17.53
N ILE A 110 -2.44 8.13 -18.67
CA ILE A 110 -3.72 8.75 -19.04
C ILE A 110 -4.88 7.75 -19.05
N PRO A 111 -4.77 6.53 -19.61
CA PRO A 111 -5.87 5.57 -19.57
C PRO A 111 -6.30 5.21 -18.15
N GLN A 112 -5.33 4.97 -17.25
CA GLN A 112 -5.57 4.69 -15.83
C GLN A 112 -6.29 5.87 -15.18
N PHE A 113 -5.81 7.09 -15.41
CA PHE A 113 -6.42 8.32 -14.89
C PHE A 113 -7.88 8.44 -15.32
N ILE A 114 -8.18 8.31 -16.61
CA ILE A 114 -9.55 8.40 -17.14
C ILE A 114 -10.45 7.34 -16.48
N CYS A 115 -9.98 6.09 -16.39
CA CYS A 115 -10.76 5.02 -15.75
C CYS A 115 -11.04 5.31 -14.27
N VAL A 116 -10.06 5.79 -13.52
CA VAL A 116 -10.24 6.16 -12.10
C VAL A 116 -11.26 7.28 -11.94
N ILE A 117 -11.20 8.32 -12.78
CA ILE A 117 -12.18 9.42 -12.77
C ILE A 117 -13.58 8.90 -13.09
N VAL A 118 -13.74 8.13 -14.17
CA VAL A 118 -15.04 7.63 -14.61
C VAL A 118 -15.66 6.73 -13.55
N VAL A 119 -14.90 5.79 -12.99
CA VAL A 119 -15.39 4.87 -11.97
C VAL A 119 -15.70 5.59 -10.66
N GLY A 120 -14.82 6.50 -10.23
CA GLY A 120 -15.04 7.31 -9.03
C GLY A 120 -16.27 8.21 -9.12
N ALA A 121 -16.41 8.95 -10.22
CA ALA A 121 -17.59 9.78 -10.46
C ALA A 121 -18.87 8.95 -10.54
N THR A 122 -18.83 7.78 -11.18
CA THR A 122 -19.99 6.88 -11.28
C THR A 122 -20.42 6.38 -9.91
N ILE A 123 -19.47 5.92 -9.07
CA ILE A 123 -19.80 5.36 -7.75
C ILE A 123 -20.30 6.44 -6.80
N VAL A 124 -19.65 7.60 -6.77
CA VAL A 124 -20.13 8.73 -5.96
C VAL A 124 -21.49 9.22 -6.45
N GLY A 125 -21.71 9.29 -7.77
CA GLY A 125 -22.98 9.67 -8.35
C GLY A 125 -24.12 8.69 -8.04
N ILE A 126 -23.86 7.38 -8.10
CA ILE A 126 -24.81 6.35 -7.68
C ILE A 126 -25.10 6.48 -6.18
N TYR A 127 -24.05 6.63 -5.36
CA TYR A 127 -24.21 6.71 -3.91
C TYR A 127 -25.01 7.95 -3.45
N ASP A 128 -24.74 9.12 -4.03
CA ASP A 128 -25.43 10.36 -3.69
C ASP A 128 -26.81 10.49 -4.40
N GLY A 129 -27.05 9.72 -5.46
CA GLY A 129 -28.21 9.87 -6.35
C GLY A 129 -29.33 8.83 -6.20
N VAL A 130 -29.14 7.73 -5.46
CA VAL A 130 -30.14 6.66 -5.35
C VAL A 130 -30.84 6.67 -3.98
N ASP A 131 -32.16 6.46 -4.01
CA ASP A 131 -33.03 6.37 -2.83
C ASP A 131 -32.62 5.26 -1.85
N SER A 132 -33.10 5.40 -0.61
CA SER A 132 -32.77 4.65 0.63
C SER A 132 -32.62 3.12 0.54
N SER A 133 -33.12 2.45 -0.49
CA SER A 133 -33.01 0.99 -0.67
C SER A 133 -31.63 0.48 -1.10
N GLU A 134 -30.80 1.29 -1.77
CA GLU A 134 -29.41 0.90 -2.10
C GLU A 134 -28.44 1.15 -0.93
N VAL A 135 -28.82 2.01 0.02
CA VAL A 135 -28.10 2.20 1.29
C VAL A 135 -27.99 0.87 2.05
N ASP A 136 -29.00 0.00 1.95
CA ASP A 136 -28.98 -1.33 2.58
C ASP A 136 -27.89 -2.26 2.01
N PHE A 137 -27.54 -2.14 0.72
CA PHE A 137 -26.46 -2.92 0.13
C PHE A 137 -25.10 -2.49 0.68
N PHE A 138 -24.84 -1.18 0.68
CA PHE A 138 -23.62 -0.62 1.27
C PHE A 138 -23.54 -0.88 2.78
N ASP A 139 -24.66 -0.86 3.49
CA ASP A 139 -24.72 -1.21 4.91
C ASP A 139 -24.47 -2.69 5.16
N LYS A 140 -24.92 -3.59 4.27
CA LYS A 140 -24.55 -5.02 4.33
C LYS A 140 -23.05 -5.23 4.13
N ILE A 141 -22.44 -4.55 3.16
CA ILE A 141 -20.98 -4.57 2.96
C ILE A 141 -20.28 -4.06 4.22
N SER A 142 -20.72 -2.93 4.76
CA SER A 142 -20.12 -2.35 5.97
C SER A 142 -20.25 -3.25 7.19
N LYS A 143 -21.42 -3.87 7.42
CA LYS A 143 -21.64 -4.80 8.54
C LYS A 143 -20.74 -6.03 8.43
N THR A 144 -20.49 -6.51 7.22
CA THR A 144 -19.58 -7.64 6.95
C THR A 144 -18.13 -7.25 7.24
N GLN A 145 -17.71 -6.07 6.77
CA GLN A 145 -16.37 -5.53 7.01
C GLN A 145 -16.07 -5.39 8.51
N LYS A 146 -17.03 -4.93 9.33
CA LYS A 146 -16.80 -4.75 10.78
C LYS A 146 -16.54 -6.04 11.55
N ARG A 147 -17.03 -7.20 11.09
CA ARG A 147 -16.91 -8.46 11.85
C ARG A 147 -15.59 -9.20 11.61
N ILE A 148 -14.93 -8.99 10.47
CA ILE A 148 -13.73 -9.74 10.05
C ILE A 148 -12.66 -8.76 9.50
N SER A 149 -12.61 -7.54 10.04
CA SER A 149 -12.03 -6.38 9.36
C SER A 149 -10.61 -6.56 8.83
N LEU A 150 -9.69 -7.06 9.65
CA LEU A 150 -8.29 -7.21 9.24
C LEU A 150 -8.07 -8.40 8.29
N ILE A 151 -8.65 -9.56 8.58
CA ILE A 151 -8.50 -10.73 7.69
C ILE A 151 -9.16 -10.45 6.33
N TYR A 152 -10.33 -9.79 6.34
CA TYR A 152 -10.98 -9.33 5.13
C TYR A 152 -10.07 -8.39 4.33
N ALA A 153 -9.50 -7.37 4.98
CA ALA A 153 -8.57 -6.44 4.34
C ALA A 153 -7.35 -7.16 3.73
N PHE A 154 -6.77 -8.11 4.46
CA PHE A 154 -5.65 -8.92 3.97
C PHE A 154 -6.04 -9.73 2.71
N VAL A 155 -7.12 -10.53 2.79
CA VAL A 155 -7.53 -11.44 1.72
C VAL A 155 -8.00 -10.68 0.47
N ILE A 156 -8.83 -9.65 0.65
CA ILE A 156 -9.40 -8.90 -0.47
C ILE A 156 -8.31 -8.16 -1.24
N SER A 157 -7.33 -7.59 -0.53
CA SER A 157 -6.20 -6.88 -1.14
C SER A 157 -5.28 -7.83 -1.92
N ILE A 158 -5.05 -9.04 -1.38
CA ILE A 158 -4.31 -10.07 -2.13
C ILE A 158 -5.01 -10.40 -3.44
N ILE A 159 -6.32 -10.63 -3.41
CA ILE A 159 -7.07 -11.05 -4.60
C ILE A 159 -7.11 -9.93 -5.64
N PHE A 160 -7.61 -8.77 -5.24
CA PHE A 160 -7.96 -7.68 -6.15
C PHE A 160 -6.74 -6.84 -6.53
N SER A 161 -5.88 -6.50 -5.59
CA SER A 161 -4.71 -5.65 -5.87
C SER A 161 -3.50 -6.47 -6.34
N GLY A 162 -3.39 -7.74 -5.95
CA GLY A 162 -2.23 -8.59 -6.24
C GLY A 162 -2.46 -9.68 -7.30
N PHE A 163 -3.35 -10.62 -7.00
CA PHE A 163 -3.46 -11.91 -7.70
C PHE A 163 -4.03 -11.77 -9.10
N ILE A 164 -5.11 -11.00 -9.30
CA ILE A 164 -5.70 -10.80 -10.62
C ILE A 164 -4.70 -10.10 -11.58
N PRO A 165 -4.04 -8.99 -11.21
CA PRO A 165 -2.98 -8.39 -12.02
C PRO A 165 -1.83 -9.36 -12.34
N LEU A 166 -1.44 -10.19 -11.37
CA LEU A 166 -0.42 -11.22 -11.57
C LEU A 166 -0.88 -12.29 -12.57
N LEU A 167 -2.15 -12.72 -12.51
CA LEU A 167 -2.73 -13.69 -13.42
C LEU A 167 -2.69 -13.21 -14.87
N ILE A 168 -2.93 -11.91 -15.11
CA ILE A 168 -2.77 -11.30 -16.43
C ILE A 168 -1.32 -11.45 -16.92
N LYS A 169 -0.33 -11.14 -16.08
CA LYS A 169 1.09 -11.28 -16.46
C LYS A 169 1.50 -12.73 -16.72
N ILE A 170 0.89 -13.68 -16.01
CA ILE A 170 1.08 -15.13 -16.24
C ILE A 170 0.48 -15.53 -17.60
N LEU A 171 -0.75 -15.08 -17.90
CA LEU A 171 -1.45 -15.38 -19.15
C LEU A 171 -0.67 -14.90 -20.39
N PHE A 172 0.00 -13.74 -20.28
CA PHE A 172 0.86 -13.19 -21.33
C PHE A 172 2.30 -13.76 -21.33
N LEU A 173 2.56 -14.83 -20.56
CA LEU A 173 3.87 -15.52 -20.48
C LEU A 173 5.03 -14.53 -20.20
N GLN A 174 4.79 -13.53 -19.35
CA GLN A 174 5.81 -12.54 -18.99
C GLN A 174 6.72 -13.02 -17.87
N ILE A 175 6.30 -14.03 -17.12
CA ILE A 175 7.01 -14.53 -15.94
C ILE A 175 7.57 -15.92 -16.26
N PRO A 176 8.88 -16.16 -16.11
CA PRO A 176 9.43 -17.49 -16.30
C PRO A 176 8.93 -18.43 -15.20
N LEU A 177 8.52 -19.65 -15.58
CA LEU A 177 7.94 -20.64 -14.66
C LEU A 177 8.80 -20.90 -13.42
N LYS A 178 10.13 -20.91 -13.57
CA LYS A 178 11.10 -21.09 -12.46
C LYS A 178 10.96 -20.03 -11.35
N LYS A 179 10.44 -18.85 -11.68
CA LYS A 179 10.29 -17.72 -10.75
C LYS A 179 8.83 -17.44 -10.40
N LEU A 180 7.90 -18.24 -10.90
CA LEU A 180 6.47 -18.01 -10.69
C LEU A 180 6.09 -18.11 -9.21
N VAL A 181 6.59 -19.12 -8.50
CA VAL A 181 6.26 -19.35 -7.09
C VAL A 181 6.71 -18.19 -6.21
N ILE A 182 7.94 -17.70 -6.39
CA ILE A 182 8.44 -16.56 -5.62
C ILE A 182 7.69 -15.27 -5.94
N GLN A 183 7.25 -15.09 -7.19
CA GLN A 183 6.41 -13.97 -7.60
C GLN A 183 5.02 -14.02 -6.97
N ILE A 184 4.39 -15.20 -6.91
CA ILE A 184 3.11 -15.41 -6.23
C ILE A 184 3.25 -15.13 -4.73
N LEU A 185 4.24 -15.74 -4.07
CA LEU A 185 4.44 -15.59 -2.63
C LEU A 185 4.75 -14.14 -2.25
N GLY A 186 5.65 -13.48 -2.99
CA GLY A 186 5.98 -12.08 -2.76
C GLY A 186 4.78 -11.15 -3.00
N THR A 187 3.92 -11.45 -3.98
CA THR A 187 2.67 -10.72 -4.22
C THR A 187 1.68 -10.90 -3.06
N ILE A 188 1.49 -12.13 -2.57
CA ILE A 188 0.61 -12.43 -1.43
C ILE A 188 1.07 -11.68 -0.18
N ILE A 189 2.35 -11.80 0.16
CA ILE A 189 2.92 -11.17 1.36
C ILE A 189 2.77 -9.65 1.28
N TYR A 190 3.18 -9.06 0.16
CA TYR A 190 3.16 -7.61 0.01
C TYR A 190 1.75 -7.03 0.00
N PHE A 191 0.86 -7.51 -0.88
CA PHE A 191 -0.48 -6.93 -0.99
C PHE A 191 -1.36 -7.26 0.22
N GLY A 192 -1.14 -8.40 0.87
CA GLY A 192 -1.79 -8.70 2.14
C GLY A 192 -1.38 -7.71 3.23
N TYR A 193 -0.07 -7.46 3.38
CA TYR A 193 0.45 -6.48 4.32
C TYR A 193 0.00 -5.04 3.97
N ALA A 194 0.13 -4.62 2.72
CA ALA A 194 -0.26 -3.29 2.25
C ALA A 194 -1.75 -3.03 2.50
N GLY A 195 -2.61 -4.02 2.22
CA GLY A 195 -4.05 -3.95 2.50
C GLY A 195 -4.39 -3.78 3.98
N LEU A 196 -3.67 -4.46 4.87
CA LEU A 196 -3.82 -4.28 6.32
C LEU A 196 -3.42 -2.88 6.75
N VAL A 197 -2.28 -2.39 6.29
CA VAL A 197 -1.78 -1.05 6.64
C VAL A 197 -2.74 0.02 6.15
N GLU A 198 -3.21 -0.10 4.91
CA GLU A 198 -4.16 0.84 4.32
C GLU A 198 -5.51 0.83 5.04
N PHE A 199 -6.02 -0.35 5.42
CA PHE A 199 -7.22 -0.47 6.22
C PHE A 199 -7.08 0.26 7.57
N ILE A 200 -5.99 0.00 8.28
CA ILE A 200 -5.69 0.64 9.57
C ILE A 200 -5.56 2.15 9.40
N TRP A 201 -4.89 2.59 8.34
CA TRP A 201 -4.70 4.00 8.03
C TRP A 201 -6.02 4.71 7.77
N ILE A 202 -6.91 4.15 6.93
CA ILE A 202 -8.22 4.75 6.63
C ILE A 202 -9.07 4.85 7.91
N GLU A 203 -9.11 3.80 8.72
CA GLU A 203 -9.85 3.83 10.00
C GLU A 203 -9.26 4.87 10.97
N LEU A 204 -7.93 4.95 11.07
CA LEU A 204 -7.24 5.94 11.90
C LEU A 204 -7.50 7.36 11.41
N ASN A 205 -7.38 7.61 10.11
CA ASN A 205 -7.58 8.92 9.51
C ASN A 205 -9.03 9.41 9.70
N ASN A 206 -10.02 8.52 9.53
CA ASN A 206 -11.42 8.83 9.85
C ASN A 206 -11.64 9.13 11.34
N LYS A 207 -10.98 8.40 12.25
CA LYS A 207 -11.06 8.66 13.69
C LYS A 207 -10.41 9.99 14.08
N MET A 208 -9.27 10.33 13.48
CA MET A 208 -8.54 11.58 13.76
C MET A 208 -9.34 12.82 13.36
N MET A 209 -10.03 12.77 12.22
CA MET A 209 -10.80 13.92 11.73
C MET A 209 -12.19 14.07 12.38
N GLY A 210 -12.68 13.04 13.07
CA GLY A 210 -13.93 13.12 13.84
C GLY A 210 -15.19 13.43 13.01
N ASN A 211 -16.25 13.84 13.70
CA ASN A 211 -17.53 14.23 13.08
C ASN A 211 -17.50 15.69 12.62
N ILE A 212 -16.72 15.98 11.58
CA ILE A 212 -16.85 17.25 10.84
C ILE A 212 -18.15 17.17 10.02
N ASN A 213 -19.09 18.06 10.31
CA ASN A 213 -20.42 18.10 9.66
C ASN A 213 -20.34 18.53 8.18
N ASP A 214 -19.36 19.36 7.82
CA ASP A 214 -19.15 19.78 6.44
C ASP A 214 -18.40 18.70 5.63
N LYS A 215 -19.10 18.11 4.65
CA LYS A 215 -18.57 17.05 3.77
C LYS A 215 -17.32 17.51 3.02
N VAL A 216 -17.29 18.73 2.51
CA VAL A 216 -16.18 19.27 1.70
C VAL A 216 -14.94 19.48 2.56
N ILE A 217 -15.10 20.09 3.74
CA ILE A 217 -14.00 20.30 4.69
C ILE A 217 -13.45 18.95 5.15
N ARG A 218 -14.33 18.01 5.52
CA ARG A 218 -13.93 16.65 5.93
C ARG A 218 -13.13 15.93 4.84
N THR A 219 -13.62 15.92 3.60
CA THR A 219 -12.94 15.28 2.47
C THR A 219 -11.57 15.92 2.21
N THR A 220 -11.49 17.26 2.26
CA THR A 220 -10.24 17.98 2.03
C THR A 220 -9.20 17.67 3.10
N MET A 221 -9.61 17.64 4.38
CA MET A 221 -8.71 17.29 5.48
C MET A 221 -8.23 15.85 5.40
N LEU A 222 -9.13 14.89 5.15
CA LEU A 222 -8.76 13.48 4.99
C LEU A 222 -7.75 13.29 3.86
N LEU A 223 -7.98 13.94 2.72
CA LEU A 223 -7.08 13.91 1.57
C LEU A 223 -5.72 14.55 1.89
N ALA A 224 -5.72 15.73 2.52
CA ALA A 224 -4.48 16.42 2.86
C ALA A 224 -3.62 15.59 3.83
N THR A 225 -4.23 15.00 4.85
CA THR A 225 -3.54 14.13 5.81
C THR A 225 -3.04 12.85 5.14
N ASP A 226 -3.83 12.24 4.26
CA ASP A 226 -3.38 11.07 3.50
C ASP A 226 -2.17 11.40 2.63
N LEU A 227 -2.24 12.49 1.87
CA LEU A 227 -1.17 12.88 0.95
C LEU A 227 0.13 13.17 1.69
N THR A 228 0.05 13.96 2.77
CA THR A 228 1.22 14.44 3.50
C THR A 228 1.84 13.37 4.40
N CYS A 229 1.02 12.62 5.15
CA CYS A 229 1.52 11.73 6.19
C CYS A 229 1.73 10.29 5.72
N TYR A 230 0.86 9.78 4.84
CA TYR A 230 0.87 8.37 4.47
C TYR A 230 1.38 8.13 3.06
N SER A 231 0.82 8.81 2.08
CA SER A 231 1.16 8.65 0.67
C SER A 231 2.62 9.01 0.40
N LEU A 232 3.03 10.25 0.70
CA LEU A 232 4.39 10.74 0.47
C LEU A 232 5.45 9.97 1.28
N ALA A 233 5.22 9.80 2.57
CA ALA A 233 6.24 9.26 3.48
C ALA A 233 6.37 7.74 3.41
N TYR A 234 5.30 7.02 3.11
CA TYR A 234 5.25 5.57 3.25
C TYR A 234 4.77 4.84 2.00
N LEU A 235 3.56 5.13 1.51
CA LEU A 235 2.92 4.31 0.47
C LEU A 235 3.65 4.38 -0.87
N ILE A 236 4.03 5.57 -1.33
CA ILE A 236 4.80 5.76 -2.57
C ILE A 236 6.16 5.06 -2.52
N PRO A 237 7.03 5.32 -1.51
CA PRO A 237 8.32 4.66 -1.45
C PRO A 237 8.17 3.14 -1.28
N ALA A 238 7.25 2.66 -0.44
CA ALA A 238 7.02 1.21 -0.26
C ALA A 238 6.59 0.52 -1.56
N ASN A 239 5.66 1.12 -2.32
CA ASN A 239 5.24 0.60 -3.63
C ASN A 239 6.39 0.60 -4.63
N LEU A 240 7.14 1.69 -4.71
CA LEU A 240 8.30 1.78 -5.60
C LEU A 240 9.33 0.69 -5.29
N MET A 241 9.68 0.52 -4.01
CA MET A 241 10.57 -0.52 -3.52
C MET A 241 10.09 -1.90 -3.92
N PHE A 242 8.81 -2.21 -3.69
CA PHE A 242 8.23 -3.50 -4.04
C PHE A 242 8.26 -3.77 -5.54
N TYR A 243 7.86 -2.81 -6.37
CA TYR A 243 7.86 -3.01 -7.83
C TYR A 243 9.28 -3.18 -8.39
N ILE A 244 10.27 -2.44 -7.86
CA ILE A 244 11.68 -2.63 -8.20
C ILE A 244 12.13 -4.03 -7.76
N PHE A 245 11.87 -4.40 -6.50
CA PHE A 245 12.26 -5.71 -5.96
C PHE A 245 11.66 -6.87 -6.77
N ARG A 246 10.39 -6.73 -7.13
CA ARG A 246 9.66 -7.69 -7.97
C ARG A 246 10.23 -7.77 -9.38
N SER A 247 10.61 -6.65 -9.99
CA SER A 247 11.25 -6.61 -11.30
C SER A 247 12.62 -7.32 -11.30
N LEU A 248 13.31 -7.27 -10.15
CA LEU A 248 14.58 -7.96 -9.89
C LEU A 248 14.38 -9.39 -9.38
N ASN A 249 13.16 -9.93 -9.45
CA ASN A 249 12.79 -11.28 -9.04
C ASN A 249 13.07 -11.57 -7.56
N PHE A 250 12.80 -10.62 -6.68
CA PHE A 250 12.98 -10.74 -5.23
C PHE A 250 14.43 -11.05 -4.83
N ASN A 251 15.42 -10.65 -5.64
CA ASN A 251 16.84 -10.76 -5.28
C ASN A 251 17.30 -9.48 -4.57
N ILE A 252 17.53 -9.58 -3.26
CA ILE A 252 17.85 -8.43 -2.42
C ILE A 252 19.20 -7.82 -2.78
N ILE A 253 20.19 -8.66 -3.13
CA ILE A 253 21.54 -8.23 -3.52
C ILE A 253 21.49 -7.41 -4.82
N LYS A 254 20.68 -7.86 -5.79
CA LYS A 254 20.46 -7.09 -7.03
C LYS A 254 19.74 -5.78 -6.74
N MET A 255 18.77 -5.78 -5.83
CA MET A 255 18.03 -4.57 -5.46
C MET A 255 18.93 -3.53 -4.80
N THR A 256 19.73 -3.91 -3.81
CA THR A 256 20.64 -2.99 -3.12
C THR A 256 21.69 -2.43 -4.06
N ARG A 257 22.24 -3.24 -4.97
CA ARG A 257 23.17 -2.77 -6.00
C ARG A 257 22.52 -1.86 -7.04
N PHE A 258 21.30 -2.18 -7.45
CA PHE A 258 20.57 -1.38 -8.45
C PHE A 258 20.14 -0.02 -7.89
N MET A 259 19.82 0.02 -6.61
CA MET A 259 19.15 1.14 -5.96
C MET A 259 20.08 1.91 -5.02
N GLY A 260 21.06 2.59 -5.61
CA GLY A 260 21.82 3.62 -4.91
C GLY A 260 20.90 4.76 -4.45
N TRP A 261 21.20 5.36 -3.30
CA TRP A 261 20.40 6.44 -2.70
C TRP A 261 20.15 7.60 -3.67
N LYS A 262 21.19 8.04 -4.40
CA LYS A 262 21.07 9.11 -5.40
C LYS A 262 20.07 8.77 -6.50
N ARG A 263 20.14 7.55 -7.05
CA ARG A 263 19.21 7.10 -8.09
C ARG A 263 17.78 7.03 -7.57
N PHE A 264 17.60 6.53 -6.34
CA PHE A 264 16.28 6.49 -5.71
C PHE A 264 15.68 7.89 -5.59
N VAL A 265 16.40 8.82 -4.96
CA VAL A 265 15.88 10.17 -4.65
C VAL A 265 15.73 11.05 -5.89
N PHE A 266 16.68 11.01 -6.84
CA PHE A 266 16.69 11.95 -7.98
C PHE A 266 16.03 11.42 -9.25
N ARG A 267 15.73 10.11 -9.31
CA ARG A 267 15.18 9.50 -10.53
C ARG A 267 13.92 8.67 -10.28
N GLU A 268 14.01 7.62 -9.47
CA GLU A 268 12.91 6.67 -9.33
C GLU A 268 11.75 7.26 -8.51
N TYR A 269 12.08 7.92 -7.38
CA TYR A 269 11.09 8.50 -6.48
C TYR A 269 10.31 9.66 -7.11
N PRO A 270 10.92 10.66 -7.79
CA PRO A 270 10.17 11.75 -8.43
C PRO A 270 9.25 11.25 -9.56
N VAL A 271 9.67 10.23 -10.32
CA VAL A 271 8.84 9.60 -11.35
C VAL A 271 7.65 8.89 -10.72
N ALA A 272 7.88 8.07 -9.69
CA ALA A 272 6.80 7.38 -8.97
C ALA A 272 5.84 8.38 -8.32
N LEU A 273 6.37 9.43 -7.71
CA LEU A 273 5.61 10.51 -7.09
C LEU A 273 4.72 11.20 -8.10
N ALA A 274 5.26 11.62 -9.26
CA ALA A 274 4.47 12.29 -10.29
C ALA A 274 3.31 11.42 -10.79
N VAL A 275 3.57 10.14 -11.06
CA VAL A 275 2.53 9.19 -11.50
C VAL A 275 1.48 8.97 -10.42
N TYR A 276 1.92 8.82 -9.17
CA TYR A 276 1.02 8.63 -8.04
C TYR A 276 0.13 9.85 -7.81
N LEU A 277 0.70 11.06 -7.79
CA LEU A 277 -0.09 12.29 -7.65
C LEU A 277 -1.09 12.44 -8.80
N PHE A 278 -0.69 12.09 -10.02
CA PHE A 278 -1.55 12.21 -11.19
C PHE A 278 -2.74 11.24 -11.15
N ILE A 279 -2.52 9.96 -10.86
CA ILE A 279 -3.57 8.93 -10.90
C ILE A 279 -4.35 8.87 -9.58
N TRP A 280 -3.65 8.95 -8.45
CA TRP A 280 -4.20 8.57 -7.14
C TRP A 280 -4.95 9.71 -6.45
N ILE A 281 -4.47 10.96 -6.52
CA ILE A 281 -5.17 12.11 -5.92
C ILE A 281 -6.64 12.17 -6.37
N PRO A 282 -6.96 12.11 -7.67
CA PRO A 282 -8.35 12.15 -8.11
C PRO A 282 -9.16 10.98 -7.59
N GLY A 283 -8.59 9.76 -7.57
CA GLY A 283 -9.25 8.59 -7.00
C GLY A 283 -9.57 8.77 -5.51
N MET A 284 -8.62 9.30 -4.74
CA MET A 284 -8.78 9.52 -3.31
C MET A 284 -9.77 10.65 -2.98
N ILE A 285 -9.95 11.64 -3.85
CA ILE A 285 -11.02 12.63 -3.71
C ILE A 285 -12.39 11.94 -3.66
N PHE A 286 -12.65 11.01 -4.59
CA PHE A 286 -13.90 10.25 -4.61
C PHE A 286 -14.03 9.31 -3.41
N VAL A 287 -12.94 8.64 -3.01
CA VAL A 287 -12.93 7.80 -1.81
C VAL A 287 -13.31 8.61 -0.57
N TYR A 288 -12.64 9.75 -0.33
CA TYR A 288 -12.88 10.53 0.88
C TYR A 288 -14.19 11.33 0.84
N ALA A 289 -14.87 11.43 -0.30
CA ALA A 289 -16.24 11.90 -0.38
C ALA A 289 -17.25 10.90 0.21
N LEU A 290 -16.90 9.61 0.28
CA LEU A 290 -17.78 8.56 0.80
C LEU A 290 -17.71 8.44 2.35
N PRO A 291 -18.71 7.82 3.00
CA PRO A 291 -18.65 7.50 4.42
C PRO A 291 -17.49 6.55 4.73
N GLY A 292 -16.80 6.76 5.86
CA GLY A 292 -15.60 6.01 6.27
C GLY A 292 -15.75 4.48 6.16
N LYS A 293 -16.95 3.97 6.48
CA LYS A 293 -17.33 2.56 6.42
C LYS A 293 -17.09 1.87 5.07
N ILE A 294 -17.21 2.59 3.95
CA ILE A 294 -17.10 2.03 2.60
C ILE A 294 -15.83 2.47 1.87
N GLN A 295 -15.06 3.41 2.45
CA GLN A 295 -13.85 3.96 1.84
C GLN A 295 -12.85 2.88 1.47
N PHE A 296 -12.55 1.95 2.40
CA PHE A 296 -11.59 0.87 2.15
C PHE A 296 -12.01 -0.02 0.97
N THR A 297 -13.28 -0.44 0.91
CA THR A 297 -13.77 -1.27 -0.20
C THR A 297 -13.58 -0.56 -1.55
N PHE A 298 -13.82 0.76 -1.58
CA PHE A 298 -13.66 1.53 -2.79
C PHE A 298 -12.19 1.77 -3.17
N VAL A 299 -11.30 1.94 -2.19
CA VAL A 299 -9.86 1.98 -2.42
C VAL A 299 -9.36 0.70 -3.09
N ILE A 300 -9.78 -0.46 -2.59
CA ILE A 300 -9.41 -1.76 -3.20
C ILE A 300 -9.93 -1.87 -4.64
N LEU A 301 -11.14 -1.38 -4.92
CA LEU A 301 -11.68 -1.35 -6.28
C LEU A 301 -10.83 -0.47 -7.21
N LEU A 302 -10.43 0.73 -6.76
CA LEU A 302 -9.57 1.61 -7.53
C LEU A 302 -8.19 0.99 -7.78
N GLN A 303 -7.59 0.36 -6.75
CA GLN A 303 -6.32 -0.36 -6.90
C GLN A 303 -6.43 -1.51 -7.91
N PHE A 304 -7.51 -2.29 -7.84
CA PHE A 304 -7.78 -3.37 -8.78
C PHE A 304 -7.79 -2.87 -10.22
N ILE A 305 -8.55 -1.80 -10.49
CA ILE A 305 -8.65 -1.20 -11.82
C ILE A 305 -7.29 -0.71 -12.28
N ASN A 306 -6.59 0.06 -11.44
CA ASN A 306 -5.29 0.62 -11.77
C ASN A 306 -4.25 -0.48 -12.08
N ASN A 307 -4.13 -1.49 -11.21
CA ASN A 307 -3.16 -2.58 -11.37
C ASN A 307 -3.50 -3.48 -12.56
N THR A 308 -4.79 -3.65 -12.86
CA THR A 308 -5.26 -4.41 -14.03
C THR A 308 -4.89 -3.69 -15.32
N ILE A 309 -5.22 -2.40 -15.45
CA ILE A 309 -4.88 -1.59 -16.63
C ILE A 309 -3.36 -1.55 -16.82
N GLN A 310 -2.60 -1.33 -15.74
CA GLN A 310 -1.14 -1.33 -15.80
C GLN A 310 -0.60 -2.68 -16.32
N SER A 311 -1.14 -3.80 -15.82
CA SER A 311 -0.72 -5.13 -16.25
C SER A 311 -1.05 -5.42 -17.71
N VAL A 312 -2.18 -4.91 -18.22
CA VAL A 312 -2.54 -5.00 -19.64
C VAL A 312 -1.60 -4.16 -20.50
N ILE A 313 -1.30 -2.91 -20.11
CA ILE A 313 -0.37 -2.04 -20.84
C ILE A 313 1.04 -2.65 -20.90
N ASP A 314 1.52 -3.18 -19.78
CA ASP A 314 2.81 -3.88 -19.70
C ASP A 314 2.82 -5.11 -20.64
N SER A 315 1.69 -5.83 -20.70
CA SER A 315 1.48 -7.00 -21.58
C SER A 315 1.58 -6.64 -23.05
N ILE A 316 0.84 -5.62 -23.48
CA ILE A 316 0.87 -5.11 -24.85
C ILE A 316 2.29 -4.66 -25.22
N ARG A 317 2.96 -3.90 -24.34
CA ARG A 317 4.32 -3.41 -24.58
C ARG A 317 5.30 -4.55 -24.79
N SER A 318 5.25 -5.58 -23.94
CA SER A 318 6.13 -6.74 -24.04
C SER A 318 5.90 -7.50 -25.36
N CYS A 319 4.65 -7.67 -25.78
CA CYS A 319 4.31 -8.27 -27.07
C CYS A 319 4.86 -7.46 -28.26
N CYS A 320 4.72 -6.13 -28.24
CA CYS A 320 5.27 -5.25 -29.28
C CYS A 320 6.79 -5.22 -29.32
N GLN A 321 7.48 -5.40 -28.19
CA GLN A 321 8.95 -5.50 -28.17
C GLN A 321 9.42 -6.83 -28.75
N LYS A 322 8.78 -7.95 -28.40
CA LYS A 322 9.11 -9.27 -28.95
C LYS A 322 8.92 -9.33 -30.47
N SER A 323 7.91 -8.66 -31.03
CA SER A 323 7.70 -8.63 -32.48
C SER A 323 8.80 -7.86 -33.22
N LYS A 324 9.29 -6.75 -32.65
CA LYS A 324 10.39 -5.97 -33.24
C LYS A 324 11.71 -6.74 -33.28
N ILE A 325 12.03 -7.47 -32.22
CA ILE A 325 13.26 -8.29 -32.16
C ILE A 325 13.22 -9.37 -33.25
N LYS A 326 12.11 -10.11 -33.36
CA LYS A 326 11.95 -11.14 -34.41
C LYS A 326 12.12 -10.57 -35.83
N GLN A 327 11.64 -9.36 -36.09
CA GLN A 327 11.78 -8.70 -37.39
C GLN A 327 13.22 -8.27 -37.70
N GLN A 328 14.03 -7.97 -36.68
CA GLN A 328 15.46 -7.67 -36.87
C GLN A 328 16.23 -8.94 -37.21
N ASP A 329 15.92 -10.06 -36.56
CA ASP A 329 16.58 -11.34 -36.83
C ASP A 329 16.30 -11.86 -38.25
N THR A 330 15.11 -11.60 -38.82
CA THR A 330 14.74 -12.08 -40.18
C THR A 330 15.35 -11.23 -41.31
N LYS A 331 15.96 -10.08 -41.02
CA LYS A 331 16.58 -9.20 -42.04
C LYS A 331 18.09 -9.39 -42.19
N ILE A 332 18.69 -10.29 -41.41
CA ILE A 332 20.13 -10.54 -41.39
C ILE A 332 20.51 -11.73 -42.30
N ASP A 333 19.51 -12.39 -42.89
CA ASP A 333 19.66 -13.38 -43.98
C ASP A 333 19.42 -12.72 -45.35
#